data_AF-A0A9W7CSN0-F1
#
_entry.id   AF-A0A9W7CSN0-F1
#
_cell.length_a   1.000
_cell.length_b   1.000
_cell.length_c   1.000
_cell.angle_alpha   90.00
_cell.angle_beta   90.00
_cell.angle_gamma   90.00
#
_symmetry.space_group_name_H-M   'P 1'
#
loop_
_entity.id
_entity.type
_entity.pdbx_description
1 polymer ?
#
loop_
_entity_poly.entity_id
_entity_poly.type
_entity_poly.pdbx_seq_one_letter_code
_entity_poly.pdbx_strand_id
1 'polypeptide(L)'
;MDSLTRVVERSIAAEIPDHFGLIFDGWTHAAFIAVFVCYEVEGVRKTPLLSMAPLLNALEEDITARGHMEFLANMLPRDFGKQLTQCLFVVANNCSVNGLLVTLMGAPVWDAPATDLI
;
A
#
# COMPACT_ATOMS: atom_id res chain seq x y z
N MET A 1 -27.71 7.11 -0.67
CA MET A 1 -27.20 5.86 -1.28
C MET A 1 -25.69 6.02 -1.33
N ASP A 2 -24.95 5.22 -0.56
CA ASP A 2 -23.48 5.27 -0.61
C ASP A 2 -23.00 4.81 -2.00
N SER A 3 -21.89 5.36 -2.48
CA SER A 3 -21.27 4.87 -3.72
C SER A 3 -20.80 3.43 -3.53
N LEU A 4 -20.78 2.64 -4.61
CA LEU A 4 -20.27 1.27 -4.59
C LEU A 4 -18.85 1.21 -3.99
N THR A 5 -18.01 2.19 -4.32
CA THR A 5 -16.66 2.34 -3.77
C THR A 5 -16.67 2.39 -2.24
N ARG A 6 -17.51 3.23 -1.62
CA ARG A 6 -17.60 3.33 -0.15
C ARG A 6 -18.09 2.05 0.51
N VAL A 7 -18.98 1.31 -0.16
CA VAL A 7 -19.46 0.01 0.34
C VAL A 7 -18.31 -1.01 0.34
N VAL A 8 -17.53 -1.04 -0.75
CA VAL A 8 -16.36 -1.91 -0.87
C VAL A 8 -15.27 -1.54 0.14
N GLU A 9 -14.95 -0.25 0.28
CA GLU A 9 -13.98 0.25 1.26
C GLU A 9 -14.35 -0.18 2.68
N ARG A 10 -15.61 -0.01 3.09
CA ARG A 10 -16.09 -0.45 4.42
C ARG A 10 -16.01 -1.97 4.60
N SER A 11 -16.31 -2.74 3.56
CA SER A 11 -16.20 -4.19 3.60
C SER A 11 -14.75 -4.63 3.80
N ILE A 12 -13.83 -4.02 3.07
CA ILE A 12 -12.38 -4.28 3.20
C ILE A 12 -11.90 -3.84 4.59
N ALA A 13 -12.28 -2.65 5.06
CA ALA A 13 -11.88 -2.11 6.35
C ALA A 13 -12.32 -2.99 7.53
N ALA A 14 -13.52 -3.57 7.45
CA ALA A 14 -14.04 -4.49 8.47
C ALA A 14 -13.29 -5.84 8.51
N GLU A 15 -12.60 -6.20 7.42
CA GLU A 15 -11.94 -7.49 7.28
C GLU A 15 -10.44 -7.44 7.57
N ILE A 16 -9.76 -6.34 7.19
CA ILE A 16 -8.30 -6.24 7.36
C ILE A 16 -7.94 -6.41 8.84
N PRO A 17 -7.01 -7.32 9.20
CA PRO A 17 -6.52 -7.48 10.56
C PRO A 17 -5.61 -6.32 11.00
N ASP A 18 -5.21 -6.29 12.27
CA ASP A 18 -4.26 -5.28 12.78
C ASP A 18 -2.81 -5.53 12.37
N HIS A 19 -2.52 -6.64 11.70
CA HIS A 19 -1.21 -6.98 11.18
C HIS A 19 -1.35 -7.38 9.71
N PHE A 20 -0.76 -6.60 8.82
CA PHE A 20 -0.90 -6.80 7.37
C PHE A 20 0.38 -6.42 6.64
N GLY A 21 0.54 -6.89 5.40
CA GLY A 21 1.55 -6.40 4.47
C GLY A 21 0.97 -5.37 3.50
N LEU A 22 1.84 -4.53 2.91
CA LEU A 22 1.47 -3.68 1.78
C LEU A 22 2.21 -4.14 0.53
N ILE A 23 1.52 -4.09 -0.61
CA ILE A 23 2.11 -4.34 -1.91
C ILE A 23 1.95 -3.07 -2.75
N PHE A 24 3.05 -2.55 -3.25
CA PHE A 24 3.09 -1.43 -4.17
C PHE A 24 3.41 -1.94 -5.56
N ASP A 25 2.43 -1.80 -6.46
CA ASP A 25 2.64 -2.00 -7.88
C ASP A 25 2.71 -0.64 -8.58
N GLY A 26 3.76 -0.45 -9.36
CA GLY A 26 4.09 0.81 -10.01
C GLY A 26 4.52 0.55 -11.45
N TRP A 27 4.02 1.37 -12.38
CA TRP A 27 4.40 1.31 -13.79
C TRP A 27 5.61 2.20 -14.06
N THR A 28 6.63 1.70 -14.78
CA THR A 28 7.92 2.38 -15.02
C THR A 28 7.83 3.71 -15.78
N HIS A 29 6.65 4.08 -16.28
CA HIS A 29 6.42 5.26 -17.13
C HIS A 29 5.39 6.25 -16.58
N ALA A 30 4.67 5.90 -15.51
CA ALA A 30 3.62 6.74 -14.98
C ALA A 30 3.62 6.65 -13.46
N ALA A 31 3.52 7.80 -12.81
CA ALA A 31 3.67 7.99 -11.37
C ALA A 31 2.48 7.45 -10.55
N PHE A 32 1.90 6.32 -10.96
CA PHE A 32 0.80 5.67 -10.26
C PHE A 32 1.35 4.62 -9.31
N ILE A 33 0.90 4.67 -8.06
CA ILE A 33 1.06 3.56 -7.13
C ILE A 33 -0.31 2.92 -6.95
N ALA A 34 -0.42 1.66 -7.36
CA ALA A 34 -1.46 0.78 -6.88
C ALA A 34 -1.03 0.23 -5.52
N VAL A 35 -1.85 0.50 -4.49
CA VAL A 35 -1.62 0.05 -3.13
C VAL A 35 -2.57 -1.08 -2.83
N PHE A 36 -2.03 -2.26 -2.60
CA PHE A 36 -2.77 -3.42 -2.11
C PHE A 36 -2.41 -3.67 -0.66
N VAL A 37 -3.36 -4.24 0.09
CA VAL A 37 -3.09 -4.83 1.40
C VAL A 37 -3.00 -6.34 1.24
N CYS A 38 -2.07 -6.97 1.94
CA CYS A 38 -1.88 -8.42 1.94
C CYS A 38 -2.09 -8.97 3.35
N TYR A 39 -3.01 -9.91 3.51
CA TYR A 39 -3.26 -10.58 4.79
C TYR A 39 -3.80 -11.98 4.57
N GLU A 40 -3.92 -12.76 5.64
CA GLU A 40 -4.45 -14.12 5.60
C GLU A 40 -5.72 -14.21 6.44
N VAL A 41 -6.72 -14.92 5.92
CA VAL A 41 -7.94 -15.30 6.63
C VAL A 41 -8.14 -16.81 6.44
N GLU A 42 -8.13 -17.57 7.54
CA GLU A 42 -8.34 -19.02 7.53
C GLU A 42 -7.39 -19.78 6.57
N GLY A 43 -6.12 -19.39 6.51
CA GLY A 43 -5.14 -20.02 5.61
C GLY A 43 -5.20 -19.54 4.16
N VAL A 44 -6.11 -18.63 3.83
CA VAL A 44 -6.28 -18.08 2.48
C VAL A 44 -5.73 -16.65 2.44
N ARG A 45 -4.73 -16.41 1.59
CA ARG A 45 -4.23 -15.07 1.31
C ARG A 45 -5.31 -14.22 0.62
N LYS A 46 -5.43 -12.97 1.05
CA LYS A 46 -6.25 -11.94 0.43
C LYS A 46 -5.42 -10.71 0.11
N THR A 47 -5.63 -10.17 -1.09
CA THR A 47 -4.86 -9.04 -1.66
C THR A 47 -5.75 -7.95 -2.26
N PRO A 48 -6.71 -7.36 -1.53
CA PRO A 48 -7.58 -6.33 -2.10
C PRO A 48 -6.81 -5.04 -2.41
N LEU A 49 -7.20 -4.39 -3.50
CA LEU A 49 -6.72 -3.06 -3.88
C LEU A 49 -7.35 -2.00 -2.97
N LEU A 50 -6.52 -1.21 -2.29
CA LEU A 50 -6.96 -0.10 -1.44
C LEU A 50 -7.07 1.21 -2.21
N SER A 51 -6.11 1.46 -3.09
CA SER A 51 -6.07 2.69 -3.86
C SER A 51 -5.23 2.55 -5.11
N MET A 52 -5.61 3.30 -6.14
CA MET A 52 -4.80 3.53 -7.33
C MET A 52 -4.84 5.03 -7.60
N ALA A 53 -3.75 5.72 -7.29
CA ALA A 53 -3.68 7.17 -7.40
C ALA A 53 -2.49 7.59 -8.28
N PRO A 54 -2.68 8.56 -9.19
CA PRO A 54 -1.55 9.28 -9.77
C PRO A 54 -0.93 10.09 -8.65
N LEU A 55 0.25 9.69 -8.20
CA LEU A 55 1.05 10.48 -7.28
C LEU A 55 1.98 11.33 -8.14
N LEU A 56 2.17 12.61 -7.81
CA LEU A 56 3.06 13.46 -8.58
C LEU A 56 4.50 12.99 -8.34
N ASN A 57 5.20 12.53 -9.38
CA ASN A 57 6.65 12.40 -9.32
C ASN A 57 7.24 13.81 -9.26
N ALA A 58 7.76 14.18 -8.10
CA ALA A 58 8.63 15.34 -8.00
C ALA A 58 9.96 15.04 -8.71
N LEU A 59 10.70 16.09 -9.07
CA LEU A 59 12.05 15.94 -9.64
C LEU A 59 13.01 15.24 -8.67
N GLU A 60 12.73 15.31 -7.36
CA GLU A 60 13.50 14.66 -6.32
C GLU A 60 12.77 13.43 -5.78
N GLU A 61 13.48 12.32 -5.71
CA GLU A 61 12.98 11.02 -5.23
C GLU A 61 12.52 11.10 -3.77
N ASP A 62 13.25 11.86 -2.93
CA ASP A 62 12.93 12.09 -1.52
C ASP A 62 11.57 12.76 -1.32
N ILE A 63 11.26 13.77 -2.13
CA ILE A 63 9.97 14.47 -2.09
C ILE A 63 8.85 13.52 -2.51
N THR A 64 9.09 12.72 -3.55
CA THR A 64 8.12 11.74 -4.04
C THR A 64 7.82 10.65 -3.00
N ALA A 65 8.85 10.08 -2.38
CA ALA A 65 8.70 9.07 -1.33
C ALA A 65 7.97 9.60 -0.08
N ARG A 66 8.29 10.82 0.37
CA ARG A 66 7.56 11.47 1.48
C ARG A 66 6.10 11.72 1.13
N GLY A 67 5.81 12.17 -0.09
CA GLY A 67 4.45 12.35 -0.57
C GLY A 67 3.65 11.03 -0.57
N HIS A 68 4.27 9.93 -0.97
CA HIS A 68 3.65 8.59 -0.88
C HIS A 68 3.40 8.18 0.58
N MET A 69 4.36 8.42 1.48
CA MET A 69 4.20 8.11 2.91
C MET A 69 3.04 8.91 3.52
N GLU A 70 2.99 10.23 3.27
CA GLU A 70 1.90 11.09 3.74
C GLU A 70 0.55 10.65 3.18
N PHE A 71 0.51 10.27 1.90
CA PHE A 71 -0.70 9.72 1.29
C PHE A 71 -1.19 8.47 2.04
N LEU A 72 -0.31 7.51 2.30
CA LEU A 72 -0.65 6.28 3.04
C LEU A 72 -1.06 6.58 4.49
N ALA A 73 -0.31 7.44 5.17
CA ALA A 73 -0.57 7.85 6.56
C ALA A 73 -1.93 8.53 6.73
N ASN A 74 -2.45 9.18 5.68
CA ASN A 74 -3.77 9.80 5.67
C ASN A 74 -4.87 8.84 5.19
N MET A 75 -4.59 8.05 4.15
CA MET A 75 -5.57 7.16 3.51
C MET A 75 -5.92 5.97 4.42
N LEU A 76 -4.93 5.29 5.01
CA LEU A 76 -5.16 4.10 5.81
C LEU A 76 -6.06 4.36 7.03
N PRO A 77 -5.85 5.40 7.86
CA PRO A 77 -6.71 5.64 9.00
C PRO A 77 -8.09 6.15 8.58
N ARG A 78 -8.14 7.02 7.58
CA ARG A 78 -9.39 7.67 7.13
C ARG A 78 -10.35 6.67 6.50
N ASP A 79 -9.86 5.81 5.63
CA ASP A 79 -10.70 4.97 4.77
C ASP A 79 -10.81 3.54 5.28
N PHE A 80 -9.78 3.05 6.00
CA PHE A 80 -9.69 1.65 6.44
C PHE A 80 -9.51 1.46 7.96
N GLY A 81 -9.35 2.54 8.73
CA GLY A 81 -9.11 2.46 10.17
C GLY A 81 -7.78 1.80 10.54
N LYS A 82 -6.79 1.83 9.63
CA LYS A 82 -5.48 1.20 9.79
C LYS A 82 -4.35 2.22 9.91
N GLN A 83 -3.26 1.84 10.57
CA GLN A 83 -2.08 2.68 10.77
C GLN A 83 -0.88 2.09 10.04
N LEU A 84 0.06 2.94 9.63
CA LEU A 84 1.32 2.48 9.02
C LEU A 84 2.12 1.57 9.94
N THR A 85 2.06 1.79 11.25
CA THR A 85 2.74 0.97 12.27
C THR A 85 2.21 -0.46 12.38
N GLN A 86 1.05 -0.75 11.77
CA GLN A 86 0.45 -2.07 11.68
C GLN A 86 0.92 -2.86 10.46
N CYS A 87 1.69 -2.21 9.57
CA CYS A 87 2.28 -2.84 8.40
C CYS A 87 3.53 -3.64 8.81
N LEU A 88 3.49 -4.95 8.60
CA LEU A 88 4.56 -5.88 8.93
C LEU A 88 5.68 -5.92 7.89
N PHE A 89 5.33 -5.75 6.61
CA PHE A 89 6.27 -5.82 5.50
C PHE A 89 5.73 -5.07 4.29
N VAL A 90 6.65 -4.63 3.43
CA VAL A 90 6.33 -4.01 2.14
C VAL A 90 6.93 -4.85 1.01
N VAL A 91 6.11 -5.11 0.00
CA VAL A 91 6.52 -5.66 -1.29
C VAL A 91 6.44 -4.53 -2.30
N ALA A 92 7.54 -4.23 -2.96
CA ALA A 92 7.60 -3.21 -3.98
C ALA A 92 8.70 -3.53 -4.99
N ASN A 93 8.64 -2.94 -6.19
CA ASN A 93 9.77 -3.03 -7.11
C ASN A 93 11.01 -2.32 -6.53
N ASN A 94 12.20 -2.68 -7.00
CA ASN A 94 13.47 -2.15 -6.49
C ASN A 94 13.79 -0.70 -6.91
N CYS A 95 12.78 0.10 -7.29
CA CYS A 95 12.95 1.50 -7.59
C CYS A 95 13.42 2.26 -6.34
N SER A 96 14.29 3.26 -6.54
CA SER A 96 14.84 4.14 -5.50
C SER A 96 13.76 4.76 -4.61
N VAL A 97 12.68 5.25 -5.23
CA VAL A 97 11.51 5.83 -4.51
C VAL A 97 10.87 4.82 -3.58
N ASN A 98 10.71 3.56 -4.01
CA ASN A 98 10.12 2.50 -3.20
C ASN A 98 11.05 2.08 -2.06
N GLY A 99 12.35 1.93 -2.34
CA GLY A 99 13.34 1.65 -1.29
C GLY A 99 13.38 2.73 -0.21
N LEU A 100 13.26 4.00 -0.61
CA LEU A 100 13.19 5.11 0.32
C LEU A 100 11.87 5.15 1.10
N LEU A 101 10.74 4.90 0.43
CA LEU A 101 9.44 4.80 1.08
C LEU A 101 9.43 3.71 2.16
N VAL A 102 9.98 2.53 1.88
CA VAL A 102 10.08 1.46 2.88
C VAL A 102 10.95 1.89 4.06
N THR A 103 12.07 2.57 3.79
CA THR A 103 12.94 3.13 4.84
C THR A 103 12.20 4.14 5.71
N LEU A 104 11.40 5.04 5.10
CA LEU A 104 10.60 6.04 5.82
C LEU A 104 9.48 5.40 6.66
N MET A 105 8.90 4.30 6.19
CA MET A 105 7.90 3.53 6.93
C MET A 105 8.49 2.73 8.10
N GLY A 106 9.80 2.50 8.11
CA GLY A 106 10.46 1.64 9.11
C GLY A 106 10.06 0.17 9.01
N ALA A 107 9.51 -0.25 7.86
CA ALA A 107 9.07 -1.62 7.61
C ALA A 107 10.20 -2.44 6.95
N PRO A 108 10.29 -3.76 7.19
CA PRO A 108 11.18 -4.62 6.43
C PRO A 108 10.69 -4.77 4.98
N VAL A 109 11.62 -4.78 4.03
CA VAL A 109 11.35 -5.12 2.61
C VAL A 109 11.27 -6.65 2.49
N TRP A 110 10.21 -7.16 1.88
CA TRP A 110 10.11 -8.58 1.52
C TRP A 110 10.37 -8.75 0.02
N ASP A 111 11.54 -9.29 -0.32
CA ASP A 111 11.95 -9.56 -1.69
C ASP A 111 11.56 -11.00 -2.08
N ALA A 112 10.26 -11.21 -2.33
CA ALA A 112 9.76 -12.43 -2.98
C ALA A 112 9.24 -12.09 -4.38
N PRO A 113 9.36 -13.01 -5.36
CA PRO A 113 8.86 -12.76 -6.70
C PRO A 113 7.38 -12.39 -6.64
N ALA A 114 6.99 -11.29 -7.31
CA ALA A 114 5.62 -10.76 -7.27
C ALA A 114 4.56 -11.81 -7.71
N THR A 115 4.97 -12.82 -8.49
CA THR A 115 4.14 -13.97 -8.87
C THR A 115 3.69 -14.82 -7.69
N ASP A 116 4.43 -14.82 -6.59
CA ASP A 116 4.08 -15.54 -5.37
C ASP A 116 3.21 -14.68 -4.46
N LEU A 117 2.84 -13.45 -4.83
CA LEU A 117 2.17 -12.47 -3.96
C LEU A 117 0.85 -11.91 -4.53
N ILE A 118 0.60 -12.07 -5.83
CA ILE A 118 -0.66 -11.72 -6.50
C ILE A 118 -1.53 -12.98 -6.64
#